data_AF-A0A1C5U4H0-F1
#
_entry.id   AF-A0A1C5U4H0-F1
#
_cell.length_a   1.000
_cell.length_b   1.000
_cell.length_c   1.000
_cell.angle_alpha   90.00
_cell.angle_beta   90.00
_cell.angle_gamma   90.00
#
_symmetry.space_group_name_H-M   'P 1'
#
loop_
_entity.id
_entity.type
_entity.pdbx_description
1 polymer ?
#
loop_
_entity_poly.entity_id
_entity_poly.type
_entity_poly.pdbx_seq_one_letter_code
_entity_poly.pdbx_strand_id
1 'polypeptide(L)'
;MENEMDLSIARFIREKREREEQEERERLRKQYDPRERITYTLEEMIEGIRSGRQYLYTLLLEFEPKDLLEGRLTVPFIKNFYDVEQNEAGMILLASNARKVVFNVSDAPCTKVKMPLNKWIEQTKEAMKDMHIYIKPGKKAVVGNMEYFCYTAPTSRGRLFNIVFRLKKGGRIYAGNLNCPEEEQKGMGLLLEAMVHVIEEMNR
;
A
#
# COMPACT_ATOMS: atom_id res chain seq x y z
N MET A 1 -52.01 -17.85 -14.57
CA MET A 1 -51.18 -18.55 -13.59
C MET A 1 -50.12 -19.43 -14.25
N GLU A 2 -50.43 -20.31 -15.21
CA GLU A 2 -49.39 -21.10 -15.94
C GLU A 2 -48.34 -20.21 -16.65
N ASN A 3 -48.76 -19.20 -17.41
CA ASN A 3 -47.83 -18.29 -18.11
C ASN A 3 -46.87 -17.50 -17.19
N GLU A 4 -47.28 -17.17 -15.96
CA GLU A 4 -46.41 -16.45 -15.01
C GLU A 4 -45.38 -17.37 -14.37
N MET A 5 -45.77 -18.65 -14.17
CA MET A 5 -44.89 -19.68 -13.62
C MET A 5 -43.80 -20.07 -14.64
N ASP A 6 -44.13 -20.18 -15.92
CA ASP A 6 -43.17 -20.45 -16.99
C ASP A 6 -42.17 -19.29 -17.20
N LEU A 7 -42.64 -18.04 -17.10
CA LEU A 7 -41.78 -16.85 -17.14
C LEU A 7 -40.83 -16.78 -15.92
N SER A 8 -41.33 -17.16 -14.74
CA SER A 8 -40.53 -17.26 -13.51
C SER A 8 -39.44 -18.33 -13.62
N ILE A 9 -39.77 -19.52 -14.15
CA ILE A 9 -38.83 -20.62 -14.35
C ILE A 9 -37.77 -20.23 -15.40
N ALA A 10 -38.17 -19.61 -16.51
CA ALA A 10 -37.25 -19.15 -17.55
C ALA A 10 -36.26 -18.10 -17.01
N ARG A 11 -36.74 -17.16 -16.18
CA ARG A 11 -35.89 -16.16 -15.51
C ARG A 11 -34.91 -16.80 -14.54
N PHE A 12 -35.37 -17.73 -13.72
CA PHE A 12 -34.51 -18.44 -12.76
C PHE A 12 -33.42 -19.27 -13.45
N ILE A 13 -33.74 -19.97 -14.54
CA ILE A 13 -32.76 -20.73 -15.33
C ILE A 13 -31.72 -19.80 -15.95
N ARG A 14 -32.14 -18.64 -16.46
CA ARG A 14 -31.25 -17.62 -17.00
C ARG A 14 -30.32 -17.05 -15.94
N GLU A 15 -30.86 -16.63 -14.79
CA GLU A 15 -30.06 -16.10 -13.68
C GLU A 15 -29.06 -17.16 -13.15
N LYS A 16 -29.46 -18.44 -13.11
CA LYS A 16 -28.58 -19.53 -12.73
C LYS A 16 -27.44 -19.75 -13.74
N ARG A 17 -27.74 -19.73 -15.04
CA ARG A 17 -26.70 -19.81 -16.10
C ARG A 17 -25.76 -18.61 -16.06
N GLU A 18 -26.29 -17.39 -15.93
CA GLU A 18 -25.47 -16.18 -15.82
C GLU A 18 -24.53 -16.25 -14.60
N ARG A 19 -25.02 -16.78 -13.47
CA ARG A 19 -24.19 -17.01 -12.28
C ARG A 19 -23.13 -18.08 -12.49
N GLU A 20 -23.49 -19.22 -13.08
CA GLU A 20 -22.55 -20.32 -13.38
C GLU A 20 -21.46 -19.87 -14.36
N GLU A 21 -21.83 -19.12 -15.42
CA GLU A 21 -20.89 -18.53 -16.38
C GLU A 21 -19.97 -17.50 -15.71
N GLN A 22 -20.50 -16.69 -14.79
CA GLN A 22 -19.72 -15.70 -14.05
C GLN A 22 -18.74 -16.39 -13.07
N GLU A 23 -19.19 -17.41 -12.36
CA GLU A 23 -18.34 -18.24 -11.48
C GLU A 23 -17.25 -18.96 -12.29
N GLU A 24 -17.55 -19.50 -13.47
CA GLU A 24 -16.58 -20.15 -14.35
C GLU A 24 -15.55 -19.15 -14.89
N ARG A 25 -15.99 -17.97 -15.33
CA ARG A 25 -15.09 -16.88 -15.74
C ARG A 25 -14.18 -16.43 -14.60
N GLU A 26 -14.71 -16.30 -13.38
CA GLU A 26 -13.90 -15.97 -12.21
C GLU A 26 -12.90 -17.07 -11.86
N ARG A 27 -13.28 -18.33 -11.97
CA ARG A 27 -12.37 -19.48 -11.76
C ARG A 27 -11.25 -19.48 -12.79
N LEU A 28 -11.57 -19.35 -14.08
CA LEU A 28 -10.58 -19.25 -15.15
C LEU A 28 -9.66 -18.07 -14.93
N ARG A 29 -10.19 -16.89 -14.60
CA ARG A 29 -9.39 -15.70 -14.29
C ARG A 29 -8.41 -15.96 -13.15
N LYS A 30 -8.86 -16.56 -12.04
CA LYS A 30 -7.99 -16.91 -10.90
C LYS A 30 -6.96 -17.98 -11.26
N GLN A 31 -7.33 -18.96 -12.09
CA GLN A 31 -6.42 -20.04 -12.51
C GLN A 31 -5.19 -19.50 -13.23
N TYR A 32 -5.35 -18.46 -14.05
CA TYR A 32 -4.27 -17.85 -14.83
C TYR A 32 -3.72 -16.56 -14.20
N ASP A 33 -4.21 -16.15 -13.03
CA ASP A 33 -3.73 -14.94 -12.37
C ASP A 33 -2.31 -15.17 -11.81
N PRO A 34 -1.28 -14.45 -12.28
CA PRO A 34 0.06 -14.56 -11.73
C PRO A 34 0.12 -14.29 -10.22
N ARG A 35 -0.85 -13.52 -9.68
CA ARG A 35 -0.94 -13.17 -8.26
C ARG A 35 -1.18 -14.38 -7.35
N GLU A 36 -1.77 -15.44 -7.89
CA GLU A 36 -2.03 -16.68 -7.13
C GLU A 36 -0.83 -17.64 -7.18
N ARG A 37 0.10 -17.44 -8.13
CA ARG A 37 1.23 -18.37 -8.37
C ARG A 37 2.57 -17.81 -7.93
N ILE A 38 2.78 -16.50 -8.06
CA ILE A 38 4.04 -15.85 -7.74
C ILE A 38 3.96 -15.31 -6.32
N THR A 39 4.87 -15.82 -5.48
CA THR A 39 5.06 -15.34 -4.11
C THR A 39 6.41 -14.67 -4.00
N TYR A 40 6.49 -13.70 -3.10
CA TYR A 40 7.68 -12.91 -2.85
C TYR A 40 8.00 -12.92 -1.37
N THR A 41 9.28 -12.85 -1.05
CA THR A 41 9.77 -12.53 0.29
C THR A 41 10.08 -11.03 0.37
N LEU A 42 10.16 -10.53 1.60
CA LEU A 42 10.51 -9.14 1.84
C LEU A 42 11.96 -8.87 1.39
N GLU A 43 12.85 -9.81 1.65
CA GLU A 43 14.27 -9.75 1.31
C GLU A 43 14.49 -9.71 -0.21
N GLU A 44 13.77 -10.52 -0.98
CA GLU A 44 13.82 -10.47 -2.45
C GLU A 44 13.39 -9.10 -2.99
N MET A 45 12.32 -8.53 -2.43
CA MET A 45 11.83 -7.21 -2.83
C MET A 45 12.81 -6.10 -2.47
N ILE A 46 13.44 -6.16 -1.28
CA ILE A 46 14.47 -5.20 -0.87
C ILE A 46 15.65 -5.25 -1.84
N GLU A 47 16.13 -6.46 -2.18
CA GLU A 47 17.28 -6.61 -3.07
C GLU A 47 16.98 -6.16 -4.50
N GLY A 48 15.78 -6.44 -5.01
CA GLY A 48 15.38 -5.94 -6.33
C GLY A 48 15.31 -4.41 -6.37
N ILE A 49 14.76 -3.76 -5.33
CA ILE A 49 14.76 -2.30 -5.23
C ILE A 49 16.19 -1.76 -5.20
N ARG A 50 17.10 -2.35 -4.40
CA ARG A 50 18.52 -1.95 -4.34
C ARG A 50 19.22 -2.09 -5.68
N SER A 51 18.92 -3.15 -6.43
CA SER A 51 19.47 -3.37 -7.78
C SER A 51 18.94 -2.38 -8.82
N GLY A 52 17.93 -1.58 -8.47
CA GLY A 52 17.27 -0.62 -9.35
C GLY A 52 16.15 -1.22 -10.20
N ARG A 53 15.87 -2.52 -10.09
CA ARG A 53 14.87 -3.22 -10.92
C ARG A 53 14.17 -4.33 -10.14
N GLN A 54 12.85 -4.30 -10.09
CA GLN A 54 12.03 -5.35 -9.49
C GLN A 54 10.86 -5.70 -10.39
N TYR A 55 10.63 -7.00 -10.59
CA TYR A 55 9.38 -7.47 -11.20
C TYR A 55 8.31 -7.66 -10.14
N LEU A 56 7.18 -6.96 -10.30
CA LEU A 56 5.96 -7.22 -9.56
C LEU A 56 4.96 -7.93 -10.47
N TYR A 57 4.84 -9.22 -10.29
CA TYR A 57 4.20 -10.16 -11.21
C TYR A 57 4.82 -10.06 -12.62
N THR A 58 4.08 -9.49 -13.57
CA THR A 58 4.54 -9.23 -14.94
C THR A 58 4.96 -7.77 -15.15
N LEU A 59 4.82 -6.91 -14.15
CA LEU A 59 5.16 -5.50 -14.23
C LEU A 59 6.63 -5.29 -13.83
N LEU A 60 7.45 -4.81 -14.77
CA LEU A 60 8.79 -4.33 -14.46
C LEU A 60 8.69 -2.94 -13.81
N LEU A 61 9.32 -2.79 -12.65
CA LEU A 61 9.49 -1.53 -11.95
C LEU A 61 10.97 -1.18 -11.93
N GLU A 62 11.29 0.04 -12.36
CA GLU A 62 12.65 0.57 -12.32
C GLU A 62 12.73 1.67 -11.26
N PHE A 63 13.79 1.62 -10.45
CA PHE A 63 14.00 2.50 -9.30
C PHE A 63 15.20 3.40 -9.52
N GLU A 64 15.09 4.64 -9.09
CA GLU A 64 16.20 5.60 -9.03
C GLU A 64 16.18 6.36 -7.70
N PRO A 65 17.34 6.78 -7.17
CA PRO A 65 17.37 7.68 -6.03
C PRO A 65 16.71 9.01 -6.39
N LYS A 66 15.74 9.46 -5.59
CA LYS A 66 15.15 10.79 -5.71
C LYS A 66 15.16 11.51 -4.37
N ASP A 67 15.64 12.74 -4.39
CA ASP A 67 15.65 13.62 -3.24
C ASP A 67 14.32 14.34 -3.10
N LEU A 68 13.76 14.24 -1.89
CA LEU A 68 12.49 14.83 -1.48
C LEU A 68 12.74 15.83 -0.34
N LEU A 69 11.76 16.70 -0.08
CA LEU A 69 11.78 17.67 1.01
C LEU A 69 13.06 18.52 0.99
N GLU A 70 13.37 19.10 -0.17
CA GLU A 70 14.56 19.94 -0.40
C GLU A 70 15.88 19.19 -0.12
N GLY A 71 15.99 17.93 -0.51
CA GLY A 71 17.22 17.14 -0.33
C GLY A 71 17.38 16.50 1.04
N ARG A 72 16.39 16.65 1.92
CA ARG A 72 16.47 16.12 3.29
C ARG A 72 16.24 14.61 3.38
N LEU A 73 15.44 14.06 2.46
CA LEU A 73 15.07 12.65 2.42
C LEU A 73 15.28 12.07 1.02
N THR A 74 16.12 11.05 0.89
CA THR A 74 16.30 10.33 -0.37
C THR A 74 15.42 9.07 -0.40
N VAL A 75 14.74 8.78 -1.50
CA VAL A 75 13.85 7.60 -1.60
C VAL A 75 14.16 6.78 -2.85
N PRO A 76 13.88 5.46 -2.86
CA PRO A 76 13.91 4.66 -4.08
C PRO A 76 12.65 5.00 -4.90
N PHE A 77 12.75 5.98 -5.79
CA PHE A 77 11.64 6.45 -6.58
C PHE A 77 11.37 5.53 -7.77
N ILE A 78 10.10 5.17 -7.97
CA ILE A 78 9.68 4.32 -9.08
C ILE A 78 9.49 5.18 -10.33
N LYS A 79 10.31 4.94 -11.36
CA LYS A 79 10.26 5.67 -12.63
C LYS A 79 8.91 5.45 -13.33
N ASN A 80 8.36 6.54 -13.89
CA ASN A 80 7.12 6.51 -14.69
C ASN A 80 5.92 5.82 -14.00
N PHE A 81 5.84 5.90 -12.67
CA PHE A 81 4.83 5.20 -11.89
C PHE A 81 3.71 6.10 -11.36
N TYR A 82 4.07 7.33 -10.98
CA TYR A 82 3.15 8.29 -10.36
C TYR A 82 2.58 9.24 -11.42
N ASP A 83 1.26 9.40 -11.41
CA ASP A 83 0.53 10.32 -12.29
C ASP A 83 0.40 11.72 -11.66
N VAL A 84 0.53 11.80 -10.34
CA VAL A 84 0.42 13.02 -9.56
C VAL A 84 1.66 13.15 -8.68
N GLU A 85 2.35 14.28 -8.81
CA GLU A 85 3.43 14.69 -7.91
C GLU A 85 3.13 16.10 -7.38
N GLN A 86 2.84 16.20 -6.09
CA GLN A 86 2.73 17.47 -5.38
C GLN A 86 3.92 17.62 -4.43
N ASN A 87 4.61 18.75 -4.56
CA ASN A 87 5.80 19.06 -3.79
C ASN A 87 5.61 20.42 -3.15
N GLU A 88 5.07 20.42 -1.93
CA GLU A 88 4.89 21.61 -1.11
C GLU A 88 5.99 21.69 -0.05
N ALA A 89 6.23 22.90 0.46
CA ALA A 89 7.24 23.13 1.49
C ALA A 89 6.93 22.30 2.76
N GLY A 90 7.67 21.21 2.96
CA GLY A 90 7.52 20.32 4.10
C GLY A 90 6.54 19.15 3.92
N MET A 91 5.89 19.01 2.75
CA MET A 91 5.01 17.89 2.45
C MET A 91 5.08 17.48 0.97
N ILE A 92 5.27 16.18 0.74
CA ILE A 92 5.26 15.55 -0.57
C ILE A 92 4.06 14.61 -0.66
N LEU A 93 3.39 14.59 -1.81
CA LEU A 93 2.38 13.60 -2.18
C LEU A 93 2.69 13.08 -3.59
N LEU A 94 2.86 11.77 -3.71
CA LEU A 94 3.02 11.05 -4.97
C LEU A 94 1.85 10.05 -5.08
N ALA A 95 1.10 10.08 -6.18
CA ALA A 95 -0.01 9.16 -6.39
C ALA A 95 0.00 8.54 -7.78
N SER A 96 -0.25 7.24 -7.84
CA SER A 96 -0.51 6.48 -9.05
C SER A 96 -1.99 6.12 -9.08
N ASN A 97 -2.75 6.74 -9.98
CA ASN A 97 -4.16 6.44 -10.16
C ASN A 97 -4.35 5.06 -10.80
N ALA A 98 -3.48 4.71 -11.76
CA ALA A 98 -3.52 3.42 -12.45
C ALA A 98 -3.28 2.25 -11.48
N ARG A 99 -2.41 2.42 -10.49
CA ARG A 99 -2.07 1.38 -9.51
C ARG A 99 -2.79 1.56 -8.16
N LYS A 100 -3.52 2.66 -7.99
CA LYS A 100 -4.17 3.08 -6.72
C LYS A 100 -3.18 3.12 -5.56
N VAL A 101 -1.96 3.60 -5.81
CA VAL A 101 -0.89 3.70 -4.82
C VAL A 101 -0.68 5.15 -4.47
N VAL A 102 -0.52 5.44 -3.17
CA VAL A 102 -0.15 6.77 -2.69
C VAL A 102 1.07 6.66 -1.78
N PHE A 103 2.02 7.56 -1.97
CA PHE A 103 3.10 7.83 -1.05
C PHE A 103 3.02 9.30 -0.62
N ASN A 104 2.86 9.55 0.68
CA ASN A 104 3.07 10.88 1.22
C ASN A 104 4.14 10.88 2.30
N VAL A 105 4.84 11.99 2.41
CA VAL A 105 5.84 12.19 3.46
C VAL A 105 5.92 13.66 3.83
N SER A 106 6.07 13.90 5.12
CA SER A 106 6.28 15.23 5.69
C SER A 106 7.42 15.17 6.69
N ASP A 107 7.98 16.32 7.04
CA ASP A 107 9.01 16.40 8.06
C ASP A 107 8.75 17.51 9.08
N ALA A 108 9.20 17.29 10.31
CA ALA A 108 9.09 18.25 11.39
C ALA A 108 10.36 18.24 12.27
N PRO A 109 10.72 19.37 12.90
CA PRO A 109 11.77 19.40 13.92
C PRO A 109 11.46 18.42 15.06
N CYS A 110 12.45 17.62 15.48
CA CYS A 110 12.28 16.64 16.55
C CYS A 110 12.40 17.33 17.92
N THR A 111 11.33 18.00 18.37
CA THR A 111 11.30 18.76 19.62
C THR A 111 10.88 17.96 20.86
N LYS A 112 10.45 16.70 20.69
CA LYS A 112 9.90 15.87 21.78
C LYS A 112 10.58 14.51 21.91
N VAL A 113 10.57 13.97 23.13
CA VAL A 113 10.97 12.59 23.44
C VAL A 113 10.17 11.61 22.57
N LYS A 114 10.84 10.60 22.02
CA LYS A 114 10.22 9.59 21.16
C LYS A 114 9.10 8.88 21.93
N MET A 115 7.85 9.11 21.55
CA MET A 115 6.75 8.28 22.02
C MET A 115 6.99 6.83 21.59
N PRO A 116 6.84 5.81 22.46
CA PRO A 116 7.01 4.40 22.07
C PRO A 116 6.08 3.97 20.93
N LEU A 117 6.52 3.02 20.09
CA LEU A 117 5.77 2.54 18.91
C LEU A 117 4.36 2.08 19.27
N ASN A 118 4.18 1.32 20.35
CA ASN A 118 2.84 0.87 20.79
C ASN A 118 1.92 2.05 21.13
N LYS A 119 2.44 3.07 21.82
CA LYS A 119 1.64 4.25 22.17
C LYS A 119 1.28 5.06 20.92
N TRP A 120 2.18 5.13 19.93
CA TRP A 120 1.89 5.74 18.64
C TRP A 120 0.79 5.00 17.87
N ILE A 121 0.81 3.67 17.87
CA ILE A 121 -0.24 2.84 17.27
C ILE A 121 -1.59 3.09 17.95
N GLU A 122 -1.64 3.10 19.29
CA GLU A 122 -2.90 3.38 20.00
C GLU A 122 -3.42 4.79 19.75
N GLN A 123 -2.55 5.81 19.75
CA GLN A 123 -2.98 7.17 19.38
C GLN A 123 -3.51 7.26 17.96
N THR A 124 -2.90 6.53 17.01
CA THR A 124 -3.39 6.48 15.62
C THR A 124 -4.77 5.82 15.56
N LYS A 125 -5.00 4.74 16.32
CA LYS A 125 -6.33 4.11 16.40
C LYS A 125 -7.38 5.06 16.95
N GLU A 126 -7.10 5.75 18.05
CA GLU A 126 -8.06 6.68 18.65
C GLU A 126 -8.35 7.85 17.71
N ALA A 127 -7.32 8.47 17.11
CA ALA A 127 -7.52 9.54 16.14
C ALA A 127 -8.37 9.12 14.92
N MET A 128 -8.20 7.88 14.45
CA MET A 128 -9.02 7.34 13.36
C MET A 128 -10.45 7.05 13.81
N LYS A 129 -10.66 6.60 15.06
CA LYS A 129 -12.01 6.39 15.62
C LYS A 129 -12.78 7.70 15.73
N ASP A 130 -12.12 8.81 16.07
CA ASP A 130 -12.75 10.15 16.10
C ASP A 130 -13.28 10.55 14.71
N MET A 131 -12.65 10.04 13.65
CA MET A 131 -13.10 10.19 12.26
C MET A 131 -14.09 9.09 11.81
N HIS A 132 -14.57 8.24 12.71
CA HIS A 132 -15.40 7.06 12.43
C HIS A 132 -14.73 6.00 11.54
N ILE A 133 -13.39 5.95 11.52
CA ILE A 133 -12.60 4.98 10.77
C ILE A 133 -12.00 3.95 11.74
N TYR A 134 -12.48 2.71 11.65
CA TYR A 134 -11.98 1.61 12.47
C TYR A 134 -10.85 0.87 11.76
N ILE A 135 -9.62 1.12 12.19
CA ILE A 135 -8.42 0.49 11.61
C ILE A 135 -8.15 -0.89 12.21
N LYS A 136 -7.68 -1.82 11.39
CA LYS A 136 -7.17 -3.13 11.82
C LYS A 136 -5.64 -3.11 11.78
N PRO A 137 -4.94 -2.99 12.93
CA PRO A 137 -3.49 -3.01 12.95
C PRO A 137 -2.95 -4.37 12.47
N GLY A 138 -1.82 -4.32 11.78
CA GLY A 138 -1.10 -5.47 11.26
C GLY A 138 0.34 -5.53 11.79
N LYS A 139 1.28 -5.87 10.91
CA LYS A 139 2.72 -5.96 11.22
C LYS A 139 3.25 -4.62 11.76
N LYS A 140 4.23 -4.69 12.65
CA LYS A 140 5.01 -3.52 13.11
C LYS A 140 6.46 -3.92 13.26
N ALA A 141 7.38 -3.01 13.00
CA ALA A 141 8.80 -3.28 13.15
C ALA A 141 9.61 -2.01 13.43
N VAL A 142 10.83 -2.24 13.89
CA VAL A 142 11.90 -1.24 14.01
C VAL A 142 13.01 -1.68 13.07
N VAL A 143 13.45 -0.79 12.19
CA VAL A 143 14.51 -1.02 11.20
C VAL A 143 15.49 0.12 11.36
N GLY A 144 16.64 -0.12 12.00
CA GLY A 144 17.62 0.92 12.33
C GLY A 144 16.99 2.14 13.02
N ASN A 145 17.05 3.31 12.38
CA ASN A 145 16.48 4.57 12.89
C ASN A 145 15.01 4.80 12.52
N MET A 146 14.41 3.88 11.76
CA MET A 146 13.03 3.92 11.32
C MET A 146 12.16 2.96 12.13
N GLU A 147 10.91 3.35 12.35
CA GLU A 147 9.88 2.45 12.84
C GLU A 147 8.65 2.57 11.97
N TYR A 148 7.97 1.46 11.72
CA TYR A 148 6.74 1.46 10.96
C TYR A 148 5.73 0.47 11.52
N PHE A 149 4.47 0.68 11.16
CA PHE A 149 3.43 -0.32 11.32
C PHE A 149 2.46 -0.25 10.18
N CYS A 150 1.83 -1.40 9.93
CA CYS A 150 0.84 -1.57 8.89
C CYS A 150 -0.55 -1.62 9.51
N TYR A 151 -1.56 -1.17 8.78
CA TYR A 151 -2.96 -1.35 9.17
C TYR A 151 -3.87 -1.34 7.94
N THR A 152 -5.06 -1.90 8.07
CA THR A 152 -6.09 -1.77 7.04
C THR A 152 -7.21 -0.85 7.50
N ALA A 153 -7.66 0.01 6.60
CA ALA A 153 -8.68 1.03 6.87
C ALA A 153 -9.81 0.95 5.83
N PRO A 154 -11.08 1.02 6.26
CA PRO A 154 -12.21 1.08 5.34
C PRO A 154 -12.26 2.43 4.61
N THR A 155 -12.73 2.41 3.37
CA THR A 155 -13.02 3.58 2.54
C THR A 155 -14.35 3.34 1.81
N SER A 156 -14.89 4.38 1.16
CA SER A 156 -16.09 4.24 0.32
C SER A 156 -15.92 3.31 -0.88
N ARG A 157 -14.68 2.98 -1.27
CA ARG A 157 -14.36 2.15 -2.46
C ARG A 157 -13.73 0.80 -2.12
N GLY A 158 -13.75 0.39 -0.86
CA GLY A 158 -13.11 -0.84 -0.39
C GLY A 158 -12.16 -0.58 0.77
N ARG A 159 -11.15 -1.44 0.95
CA ARG A 159 -10.20 -1.34 2.06
C ARG A 159 -8.82 -0.99 1.53
N LEU A 160 -8.11 -0.13 2.26
CA LEU A 160 -6.73 0.21 1.96
C LEU A 160 -5.79 -0.47 2.95
N PHE A 161 -4.72 -1.05 2.44
CA PHE A 161 -3.56 -1.44 3.23
C PHE A 161 -2.60 -0.24 3.30
N ASN A 162 -2.28 0.17 4.52
CA ASN A 162 -1.42 1.31 4.81
C ASN A 162 -0.17 0.84 5.54
N ILE A 163 0.96 1.46 5.22
CA ILE A 163 2.23 1.35 5.93
C ILE A 163 2.62 2.76 6.32
N VAL A 164 2.56 3.05 7.61
CA VAL A 164 3.01 4.33 8.16
C VAL A 164 4.35 4.15 8.83
N PHE A 165 5.28 5.05 8.52
CA PHE A 165 6.63 5.01 9.07
C PHE A 165 7.02 6.35 9.68
N ARG A 166 7.98 6.28 10.61
CA ARG A 166 8.69 7.44 11.15
C ARG A 166 10.19 7.18 11.10
N LEU A 167 10.93 8.08 10.47
CA LEU A 167 12.39 8.05 10.42
C LEU A 167 12.96 9.23 11.19
N LYS A 168 14.00 8.98 11.99
CA LYS A 168 14.73 10.03 12.68
C LYS A 168 16.08 10.27 12.01
N LYS A 169 16.33 11.50 11.57
CA LYS A 169 17.58 11.91 10.91
C LYS A 169 17.81 13.40 11.12
N GLY A 170 19.05 13.79 11.45
CA GLY A 170 19.47 15.19 11.51
C GLY A 170 18.63 16.08 12.44
N GLY A 171 18.20 15.58 13.60
CA GLY A 171 17.35 16.34 14.54
C GLY A 171 15.91 16.56 14.05
N ARG A 172 15.48 15.86 13.01
CA ARG A 172 14.11 15.91 12.45
C ARG A 172 13.45 14.53 12.50
N ILE A 173 12.13 14.53 12.42
CA ILE A 173 11.33 13.33 12.22
C ILE A 173 10.61 13.44 10.88
N TYR A 174 10.79 12.42 10.05
CA TYR A 174 10.08 12.25 8.78
C TYR A 174 8.96 11.26 9.02
N ALA A 175 7.73 11.68 8.78
CA ALA A 175 6.54 10.83 8.90
C ALA A 175 5.94 10.63 7.51
N GLY A 176 5.81 9.38 7.10
CA GLY A 176 5.26 9.04 5.79
C GLY A 176 4.24 7.92 5.84
N ASN A 177 3.40 7.87 4.81
CA ASN A 177 2.42 6.82 4.59
C ASN A 177 2.53 6.33 3.15
N LEU A 178 2.62 5.01 2.99
CA LEU A 178 2.48 4.29 1.73
C LEU A 178 1.20 3.48 1.79
N ASN A 179 0.35 3.54 0.76
CA ASN A 179 -0.85 2.72 0.72
C ASN A 179 -1.15 2.15 -0.66
N CYS A 180 -1.87 1.04 -0.64
CA CYS A 180 -2.44 0.37 -1.80
C CYS A 180 -3.79 -0.26 -1.42
N PRO A 181 -4.58 -0.77 -2.37
CA PRO A 181 -5.75 -1.58 -2.06
C PRO A 181 -5.37 -2.82 -1.23
N GLU A 182 -6.23 -3.24 -0.30
CA GLU A 182 -5.97 -4.40 0.58
C GLU A 182 -5.79 -5.70 -0.22
N GLU A 183 -6.50 -5.84 -1.35
CA GLU A 183 -6.36 -6.98 -2.26
C GLU A 183 -4.96 -7.09 -2.91
N GLU A 184 -4.22 -5.99 -3.00
CA GLU A 184 -2.85 -5.95 -3.56
C GLU A 184 -1.77 -6.14 -2.48
N GLN A 185 -2.15 -6.38 -1.22
CA GLN A 185 -1.22 -6.41 -0.08
C GLN A 185 -0.07 -7.42 -0.29
N LYS A 186 -0.33 -8.59 -0.86
CA LYS A 186 0.69 -9.64 -1.05
C LYS A 186 1.77 -9.28 -2.06
N GLY A 187 1.48 -8.39 -3.00
CA GLY A 187 2.40 -7.94 -4.04
C GLY A 187 2.84 -6.51 -3.81
N MET A 188 1.96 -5.57 -4.16
CA MET A 188 2.23 -4.14 -4.00
C MET A 188 2.48 -3.78 -2.54
N GLY A 189 1.67 -4.29 -1.60
CA GLY A 189 1.88 -4.00 -0.17
C GLY A 189 3.25 -4.46 0.32
N LEU A 190 3.73 -5.62 -0.12
CA LEU A 190 5.06 -6.12 0.22
C LEU A 190 6.18 -5.29 -0.43
N LEU A 191 6.00 -4.87 -1.69
CA LEU A 191 6.94 -3.95 -2.36
C LEU A 191 7.03 -2.62 -1.62
N LEU A 192 5.89 -2.03 -1.24
CA LEU A 192 5.85 -0.79 -0.47
C LEU A 192 6.50 -0.96 0.90
N GLU A 193 6.33 -2.12 1.54
CA GLU A 193 7.05 -2.44 2.78
C GLU A 193 8.55 -2.49 2.54
N ALA A 194 9.02 -3.19 1.49
CA ALA A 194 10.43 -3.22 1.13
C ALA A 194 11.01 -1.82 0.85
N MET A 195 10.25 -0.94 0.20
CA MET A 195 10.64 0.46 0.01
C MET A 195 10.92 1.17 1.34
N VAL A 196 10.15 0.91 2.40
CA VAL A 196 10.39 1.49 3.73
C VAL A 196 11.77 1.10 4.27
N HIS A 197 12.19 -0.16 4.09
CA HIS A 197 13.53 -0.61 4.50
C HIS A 197 14.62 0.07 3.67
N VAL A 198 14.46 0.16 2.36
CA VAL A 198 15.44 0.82 1.49
C VAL A 198 15.51 2.32 1.74
N ILE A 199 14.39 3.00 2.03
CA ILE A 199 14.39 4.41 2.46
C ILE A 199 15.23 4.58 3.72
N GLU A 200 15.11 3.67 4.69
CA GLU A 200 15.93 3.74 5.90
C GLU A 200 17.42 3.62 5.57
N GLU A 201 17.81 2.64 4.75
CA GLU A 201 19.19 2.40 4.33
C GLU A 201 19.81 3.60 3.60
N MET A 202 19.05 4.24 2.71
CA MET A 202 19.49 5.43 1.96
C MET A 202 19.65 6.67 2.84
N ASN A 203 19.19 6.64 4.09
CA ASN A 203 19.13 7.80 4.98
C ASN A 203 19.73 7.56 6.37
N ARG A 204 20.52 6.49 6.54
CA ARG A 204 21.25 6.21 7.77
C ARG A 204 22.28 7.29 8.11
#